data_AF-A0A1B0D657-F1
#
_entry.id   AF-A0A1B0D657-F1
#
_cell.length_a   1.000
_cell.length_b   1.000
_cell.length_c   1.000
_cell.angle_alpha   90.00
_cell.angle_beta   90.00
_cell.angle_gamma   90.00
#
_symmetry.space_group_name_H-M   'P 1'
#
loop_
_entity.id
_entity.type
_entity.pdbx_description
1 polymer ?
#
loop_
_entity_poly.entity_id
_entity_poly.type
_entity_poly.pdbx_seq_one_letter_code
_entity_poly.pdbx_strand_id
1 'polypeptide(L)'
;MAGWSAEDSNLNTTCHACSKLTVPFLNVYMNVHSETLQKVKKSERISVPYLNPLVLRKELENILMQEGDAVLCKLSFVEEHPIIYWNLVWIMERIDEDEEIDPLSGMKTLVIQCLWDNLELHSEAGPPMYVVWRQNPSPSPLLKALLTDQTTLNRTVIQQVISAVRCNDLLTPVRRLANERHKLKGRGVDRTHSIYRDILFLALTAIGRANIDMGFFHREYALVFDKLTEKECKTYYRSQDLPPAAAAICCRAYFKPLLLP
;
A
#
# COMPACT_ATOMS: atom_id res chain seq x y z
N MET A 1 3.25 6.20 2.68
CA MET A 1 3.82 7.54 2.47
C MET A 1 5.18 7.70 3.18
N ALA A 2 6.10 6.73 3.01
CA ALA A 2 7.41 6.86 3.64
C ALA A 2 8.17 8.08 3.09
N GLY A 3 8.74 8.90 3.97
CA GLY A 3 9.47 10.12 3.61
C GLY A 3 8.61 11.36 3.36
N TRP A 4 7.28 11.25 3.34
CA TRP A 4 6.40 12.40 3.21
C TRP A 4 6.37 13.20 4.52
N SER A 5 6.28 14.52 4.41
CA SER A 5 6.18 15.41 5.57
C SER A 5 4.75 15.92 5.72
N ALA A 6 4.16 15.80 6.91
CA ALA A 6 2.87 16.41 7.21
C ALA A 6 3.06 17.87 7.63
N GLU A 7 2.13 18.73 7.24
CA GLU A 7 2.01 20.08 7.80
C GLU A 7 1.09 20.02 9.03
N ASP A 8 1.59 20.35 10.22
CA ASP A 8 0.85 20.17 11.48
C ASP A 8 -0.39 21.08 11.61
N SER A 9 -0.50 22.08 10.75
CA SER A 9 -1.58 23.09 10.76
C SER A 9 -2.70 22.80 9.77
N ASN A 10 -2.57 21.79 8.90
CA ASN A 10 -3.60 21.44 7.91
C ASN A 10 -3.54 19.94 7.56
N LEU A 11 -4.35 19.51 6.57
CA LEU A 11 -4.41 18.11 6.13
C LEU A 11 -3.39 17.78 5.04
N ASN A 12 -2.54 18.73 4.66
CA ASN A 12 -1.61 18.55 3.57
C ASN A 12 -0.38 17.76 4.01
N THR A 13 0.10 16.97 3.07
CA THR A 13 1.38 16.30 3.12
C THR A 13 2.18 16.66 1.88
N THR A 14 3.47 16.84 2.06
CA THR A 14 4.40 17.20 0.99
C THR A 14 5.11 15.94 0.50
N CYS A 15 4.99 15.68 -0.80
CA CYS A 15 5.68 14.57 -1.44
C CYS A 15 7.20 14.81 -1.43
N HIS A 16 7.97 13.91 -0.83
CA HIS A 16 9.44 14.00 -0.81
C HIS A 16 10.08 14.00 -2.21
N ALA A 17 9.41 13.43 -3.20
CA ALA A 17 9.93 13.29 -4.55
C ALA A 17 9.81 14.57 -5.40
N CYS A 18 8.67 15.25 -5.30
CA CYS A 18 8.31 16.34 -6.22
C CYS A 18 7.82 17.60 -5.50
N SER A 19 7.84 17.59 -4.16
CA SER A 19 7.38 18.67 -3.28
C SER A 19 5.92 19.08 -3.50
N LYS A 20 5.14 18.28 -4.22
CA LYS A 20 3.72 18.55 -4.46
C LYS A 20 2.93 18.26 -3.20
N LEU A 21 2.05 19.20 -2.84
CA LEU A 21 1.11 19.04 -1.75
C LEU A 21 0.00 18.05 -2.16
N THR A 22 -0.39 17.21 -1.21
CA THR A 22 -1.56 16.34 -1.34
C THR A 22 -2.20 16.10 0.01
N VAL A 23 -3.51 15.90 0.01
CA VAL A 23 -4.22 15.37 1.17
C VAL A 23 -4.26 13.86 1.02
N PRO A 24 -3.65 13.08 1.92
CA PRO A 24 -3.77 11.63 1.87
C PRO A 24 -5.15 11.19 2.31
N PHE A 25 -5.63 10.07 1.76
CA PHE A 25 -6.95 9.53 2.08
C PHE A 25 -6.85 8.09 2.59
N LEU A 26 -7.64 7.77 3.60
CA LEU A 26 -8.00 6.41 3.97
C LEU A 26 -9.17 5.97 3.11
N ASN A 27 -8.99 4.85 2.39
CA ASN A 27 -10.05 4.23 1.61
C ASN A 27 -10.53 2.98 2.36
N VAL A 28 -11.80 2.97 2.73
CA VAL A 28 -12.46 1.90 3.46
C VAL A 28 -13.38 1.17 2.48
N TYR A 29 -13.24 -0.15 2.44
CA TYR A 29 -14.03 -1.03 1.61
C TYR A 29 -14.83 -1.96 2.51
N MET A 30 -16.16 -1.87 2.46
CA MET A 30 -17.03 -2.77 3.22
C MET A 30 -17.34 -4.01 2.38
N ASN A 31 -17.03 -5.20 2.91
CA ASN A 31 -17.35 -6.46 2.26
C ASN A 31 -18.52 -7.14 2.99
N VAL A 32 -19.72 -7.05 2.43
CA VAL A 32 -20.93 -7.67 3.00
C VAL A 32 -21.02 -9.12 2.52
N HIS A 33 -20.83 -10.09 3.43
CA HIS A 33 -20.85 -11.52 3.13
C HIS A 33 -22.25 -12.13 2.89
N SER A 34 -23.34 -11.35 2.99
CA SER A 34 -24.71 -11.83 2.74
C SER A 34 -25.04 -11.87 1.25
N GLU A 35 -25.30 -13.07 0.71
CA GLU A 35 -25.71 -13.33 -0.69
C GLU A 35 -26.92 -12.51 -1.14
N THR A 36 -27.86 -12.23 -0.22
CA THR A 36 -29.10 -11.47 -0.48
C THR A 36 -28.86 -9.97 -0.72
N LEU A 37 -27.79 -9.40 -0.14
CA LEU A 37 -27.41 -7.99 -0.28
C LEU A 37 -26.40 -7.74 -1.41
N GLN A 38 -25.93 -8.81 -2.08
CA GLN A 38 -24.96 -8.72 -3.16
C GLN A 38 -25.47 -7.99 -4.40
N LYS A 39 -26.79 -7.82 -4.58
CA LYS A 39 -27.37 -7.06 -5.69
C LYS A 39 -27.22 -5.53 -5.52
N VAL A 40 -26.78 -5.05 -4.36
CA VAL A 40 -26.44 -3.64 -4.10
C VAL A 40 -24.95 -3.37 -4.41
N LYS A 41 -24.20 -4.38 -4.88
CA LYS A 41 -22.74 -4.33 -5.13
C LYS A 41 -22.36 -3.40 -6.29
N LYS A 42 -22.22 -2.12 -5.97
CA LYS A 42 -21.17 -1.28 -6.58
C LYS A 42 -20.71 -0.10 -5.73
N SER A 43 -21.35 0.21 -4.61
CA SER A 43 -21.06 1.48 -3.93
C SER A 43 -21.19 1.37 -2.43
N GLU A 44 -20.05 1.29 -1.74
CA GLU A 44 -19.82 2.01 -0.49
C GLU A 44 -18.32 2.00 -0.15
N ARG A 45 -17.52 2.55 -1.08
CA ARG A 45 -16.15 2.97 -0.74
C ARG A 45 -16.27 4.26 0.07
N ILE A 46 -15.87 4.23 1.33
CA ILE A 46 -15.72 5.47 2.12
C ILE A 46 -14.29 5.96 1.92
N SER A 47 -14.15 7.23 1.58
CA SER A 47 -12.85 7.90 1.43
C SER A 47 -12.82 9.13 2.33
N VAL A 48 -12.02 9.08 3.40
CA VAL A 48 -11.84 10.21 4.32
C VAL A 48 -10.39 10.68 4.31
N PRO A 49 -10.10 11.96 4.58
CA PRO A 49 -8.73 12.40 4.80
C PRO A 49 -8.06 11.59 5.90
N TYR A 50 -6.82 11.16 5.64
CA TYR A 50 -5.97 10.58 6.68
C TYR A 50 -5.44 11.70 7.58
N LEU A 51 -5.54 11.50 8.88
CA LEU A 51 -5.03 12.40 9.90
C LEU A 51 -3.74 11.85 10.49
N ASN A 52 -2.71 12.70 10.60
CA ASN A 52 -1.55 12.39 11.44
C ASN A 52 -2.04 12.19 12.90
N PRO A 53 -1.49 11.21 13.65
CA PRO A 53 -1.82 10.98 15.06
C PRO A 53 -1.94 12.23 15.94
N LEU A 54 -1.10 13.26 15.73
CA LEU A 54 -1.16 14.51 16.51
C LEU A 54 -2.42 15.33 16.19
N VAL A 55 -2.76 15.43 14.91
CA VAL A 55 -3.97 16.12 14.45
C VAL A 55 -5.20 15.34 14.89
N LEU A 56 -5.19 14.01 14.73
CA LEU A 56 -6.29 13.16 15.19
C LEU A 56 -6.55 13.33 16.69
N ARG A 57 -5.50 13.32 17.51
CA ARG A 57 -5.61 13.54 18.95
C ARG A 57 -6.26 14.89 19.26
N LYS A 58 -5.77 15.97 18.65
CA LYS A 58 -6.31 17.31 18.86
C LYS A 58 -7.79 17.40 18.47
N GLU A 59 -8.16 16.87 17.32
CA GLU A 59 -9.57 16.90 16.86
C GLU A 59 -10.48 16.03 17.73
N LEU A 60 -9.99 14.88 18.21
CA LEU A 60 -10.71 14.07 19.19
C LEU A 60 -10.91 14.81 20.52
N GLU A 61 -9.85 15.43 21.05
CA GLU A 61 -9.93 16.24 22.28
C GLU A 61 -10.95 17.39 22.12
N ASN A 62 -11.01 18.03 20.95
CA ASN A 62 -12.00 19.07 20.66
C ASN A 62 -13.45 18.54 20.72
N ILE A 63 -13.71 17.37 20.12
CA ILE A 63 -15.04 16.74 20.17
C ILE A 63 -15.43 16.43 21.63
N LEU A 64 -14.52 15.84 22.40
CA LEU A 64 -14.76 15.52 23.80
C LEU A 64 -15.05 16.77 24.65
N MET A 65 -14.38 17.89 24.38
CA MET A 65 -14.64 19.16 25.07
C MET A 65 -16.00 19.78 24.72
N GLN A 66 -16.47 19.59 23.48
CA GLN A 66 -17.71 20.23 23.00
C GLN A 66 -18.96 19.38 23.23
N GLU A 67 -18.85 18.06 23.02
CA GLU A 67 -19.97 17.12 22.99
C GLU A 67 -19.98 16.15 24.18
N GLY A 68 -18.90 16.10 24.95
CA GLY A 68 -18.68 15.13 26.04
C GLY A 68 -18.18 13.78 25.54
N ASP A 69 -17.79 12.91 26.47
CA ASP A 69 -17.28 11.56 26.21
C ASP A 69 -18.37 10.57 25.74
N ALA A 70 -19.60 10.75 26.21
CA ALA A 70 -20.74 9.93 25.83
C ALA A 70 -21.02 9.91 24.31
N VAL A 71 -20.50 10.87 23.54
CA VAL A 71 -20.64 10.90 22.07
C VAL A 71 -19.97 9.70 21.41
N LEU A 72 -18.85 9.22 21.95
CA LEU A 72 -18.08 8.11 21.35
C LEU A 72 -18.87 6.80 21.33
N CYS A 73 -19.80 6.63 22.27
CA CYS A 73 -20.64 5.43 22.37
C CYS A 73 -21.90 5.49 21.49
N LYS A 74 -22.15 6.60 20.78
CA LYS A 74 -23.33 6.74 19.93
C LYS A 74 -23.07 6.08 18.57
N LEU A 75 -24.04 5.32 18.07
CA LEU A 75 -23.97 4.78 16.70
C LEU A 75 -23.89 5.88 15.64
N SER A 76 -24.49 7.05 15.90
CA SER A 76 -24.43 8.20 15.00
C SER A 76 -23.04 8.82 14.89
N PHE A 77 -22.09 8.49 15.79
CA PHE A 77 -20.72 9.02 15.77
C PHE A 77 -20.00 8.70 14.45
N VAL A 78 -20.28 7.55 13.84
CA VAL A 78 -19.71 7.16 12.54
C VAL A 78 -20.12 8.11 11.42
N GLU A 79 -21.37 8.58 11.45
CA GLU A 79 -21.95 9.47 10.44
C GLU A 79 -21.68 10.95 10.74
N GLU A 80 -21.70 11.34 12.02
CA GLU A 80 -21.45 12.70 12.50
C GLU A 80 -19.96 13.07 12.39
N HIS A 81 -19.06 12.12 12.69
CA HIS A 81 -17.61 12.34 12.76
C HIS A 81 -16.79 11.32 11.93
N PRO A 82 -17.09 11.12 10.62
CA PRO A 82 -16.53 10.02 9.83
C PRO A 82 -15.01 10.09 9.68
N ILE A 83 -14.44 11.29 9.58
CA ILE A 83 -12.98 11.46 9.47
C ILE A 83 -12.30 10.97 10.75
N ILE A 84 -12.81 11.35 11.91
CA ILE A 84 -12.23 10.98 13.21
C ILE A 84 -12.41 9.50 13.46
N TYR A 85 -13.62 8.98 13.25
CA TYR A 85 -13.94 7.57 13.43
C TYR A 85 -13.02 6.65 12.64
N TRP A 86 -12.94 6.80 11.31
CA TRP A 86 -12.17 5.88 10.47
C TRP A 86 -10.67 6.00 10.68
N ASN A 87 -10.16 7.18 11.06
CA ASN A 87 -8.75 7.31 11.45
C ASN A 87 -8.45 6.64 12.80
N LEU A 88 -9.36 6.74 13.79
CA LEU A 88 -9.22 6.03 15.07
C LEU A 88 -9.21 4.52 14.85
N VAL A 89 -10.21 4.00 14.13
CA VAL A 89 -10.31 2.57 13.78
C VAL A 89 -9.02 2.09 13.10
N TRP A 90 -8.51 2.85 12.13
CA TRP A 90 -7.26 2.49 11.43
C TRP A 90 -6.03 2.49 12.36
N ILE A 91 -5.91 3.48 13.25
CA ILE A 91 -4.77 3.54 14.19
C ILE A 91 -4.87 2.42 15.23
N MET A 92 -6.04 2.22 15.84
CA MET A 92 -6.29 1.18 16.84
C MET A 92 -5.97 -0.21 16.29
N GLU A 93 -6.46 -0.53 15.08
CA GLU A 93 -6.13 -1.79 14.39
C GLU A 93 -4.62 -1.95 14.14
N ARG A 94 -3.90 -0.84 13.92
CA ARG A 94 -2.46 -0.85 13.62
C ARG A 94 -1.57 -0.98 14.85
N ILE A 95 -2.03 -0.56 16.03
CA ILE A 95 -1.25 -0.57 17.28
C ILE A 95 -1.43 -1.84 18.12
N ASP A 96 -2.19 -2.83 17.62
CA ASP A 96 -2.32 -4.17 18.21
C ASP A 96 -2.93 -4.15 19.61
N GLU A 97 -4.04 -3.42 19.77
CA GLU A 97 -4.97 -3.72 20.86
C GLU A 97 -5.77 -4.96 20.42
N ASP A 98 -5.46 -6.12 21.03
CA ASP A 98 -5.98 -7.48 20.79
C ASP A 98 -7.52 -7.63 20.95
N GLU A 99 -8.30 -6.55 20.84
CA GLU A 99 -9.75 -6.62 20.95
C GLU A 99 -10.37 -6.94 19.59
N GLU A 100 -10.95 -8.15 19.46
CA GLU A 100 -11.88 -8.55 18.38
C GLU A 100 -13.19 -7.69 18.36
N ILE A 101 -13.21 -6.57 19.05
CA ILE A 101 -14.36 -5.72 19.31
C ILE A 101 -14.06 -4.35 18.71
N ASP A 102 -15.00 -3.82 17.93
CA ASP A 102 -14.97 -2.42 17.52
C ASP A 102 -14.90 -1.53 18.78
N PRO A 103 -13.78 -0.82 19.01
CA PRO A 103 -13.51 -0.13 20.26
C PRO A 103 -14.44 1.07 20.50
N LEU A 104 -15.18 1.52 19.48
CA LEU A 104 -15.97 2.74 19.53
C LEU A 104 -17.46 2.48 19.32
N SER A 105 -17.85 1.61 18.39
CA SER A 105 -19.27 1.46 18.04
C SER A 105 -19.98 0.29 18.74
N GLY A 106 -19.25 -0.62 19.39
CA GLY A 106 -19.81 -1.84 19.97
C GLY A 106 -20.44 -2.79 18.93
N MET A 107 -20.18 -2.59 17.63
CA MET A 107 -20.67 -3.45 16.56
C MET A 107 -19.88 -4.76 16.50
N LYS A 108 -20.50 -5.84 17.01
CA LYS A 108 -19.89 -7.15 17.30
C LYS A 108 -19.49 -8.04 16.10
N THR A 109 -19.27 -7.53 14.88
CA THR A 109 -19.03 -8.41 13.71
C THR A 109 -18.23 -7.78 12.55
N LEU A 110 -17.21 -6.96 12.82
CA LEU A 110 -16.38 -6.38 11.75
C LEU A 110 -14.94 -6.93 11.80
N VAL A 111 -14.47 -7.48 10.68
CA VAL A 111 -13.06 -7.84 10.48
C VAL A 111 -12.39 -6.67 9.77
N ILE A 112 -11.48 -5.99 10.46
CA ILE A 112 -10.73 -4.87 9.89
C ILE A 112 -9.45 -5.41 9.25
N GLN A 113 -9.18 -4.99 8.01
CA GLN A 113 -7.97 -5.34 7.29
C GLN A 113 -7.28 -4.07 6.78
N CYS A 114 -6.09 -3.79 7.30
CA CYS A 114 -5.27 -2.70 6.78
C CYS A 114 -4.44 -3.19 5.59
N LEU A 115 -4.64 -2.59 4.42
CA LEU A 115 -4.00 -3.02 3.17
C LEU A 115 -2.76 -2.17 2.82
N TRP A 116 -1.77 -2.82 2.20
CA TRP A 116 -0.54 -2.19 1.71
C TRP A 116 -0.79 -1.36 0.46
N ASP A 117 -1.65 -1.85 -0.43
CA ASP A 117 -1.69 -1.46 -1.83
C ASP A 117 -3.05 -0.94 -2.25
N ASN A 118 -3.04 0.07 -3.10
CA ASN A 118 -4.23 0.63 -3.73
C ASN A 118 -4.06 0.47 -5.24
N LEU A 119 -4.77 -0.50 -5.82
CA LEU A 119 -4.67 -0.86 -7.24
C LEU A 119 -5.20 0.23 -8.19
N GLU A 120 -5.92 1.24 -7.67
CA GLU A 120 -6.31 2.41 -8.46
C GLU A 120 -5.11 3.34 -8.73
N LEU A 121 -4.06 3.25 -7.92
CA LEU A 121 -2.83 4.01 -8.14
C LEU A 121 -2.00 3.35 -9.25
N HIS A 122 -1.49 4.17 -10.17
CA HIS A 122 -0.65 3.74 -11.29
C HIS A 122 -1.33 2.76 -12.25
N SER A 123 -2.65 2.87 -12.43
CA SER A 123 -3.42 2.08 -13.41
C SER A 123 -2.81 2.06 -14.82
N GLU A 124 -2.16 3.15 -15.23
CA GLU A 124 -1.43 3.33 -16.48
C GLU A 124 -0.20 2.42 -16.64
N ALA A 125 0.32 1.86 -15.54
CA ALA A 125 1.47 0.96 -15.54
C ALA A 125 1.07 -0.52 -15.68
N GLY A 126 -0.23 -0.81 -15.78
CA GLY A 126 -0.76 -2.15 -15.70
C GLY A 126 -0.74 -2.73 -14.27
N PRO A 127 -1.18 -3.99 -14.11
CA PRO A 127 -1.25 -4.64 -12.80
C PRO A 127 0.15 -4.89 -12.20
N PRO A 128 0.32 -4.71 -10.87
CA PRO A 128 1.58 -5.01 -10.19
C PRO A 128 1.89 -6.51 -10.22
N MET A 129 3.17 -6.88 -10.07
CA MET A 129 3.64 -8.26 -10.30
C MET A 129 2.93 -9.31 -9.43
N TYR A 130 2.62 -8.99 -8.17
CA TYR A 130 1.95 -9.93 -7.26
C TYR A 130 0.51 -10.25 -7.68
N VAL A 131 -0.18 -9.31 -8.34
CA VAL A 131 -1.51 -9.54 -8.92
C VAL A 131 -1.40 -10.46 -10.12
N VAL A 132 -0.46 -10.18 -11.04
CA VAL A 132 -0.21 -11.03 -12.21
C VAL A 132 0.19 -12.45 -11.80
N TRP A 133 0.96 -12.61 -10.72
CA TRP A 133 1.35 -13.91 -10.20
C TRP A 133 0.16 -14.74 -9.70
N ARG A 134 -0.78 -14.10 -8.97
CA ARG A 134 -1.99 -14.74 -8.43
C ARG A 134 -3.00 -15.14 -9.50
N GLN A 135 -3.00 -14.47 -10.64
CA GLN A 135 -3.85 -14.85 -11.76
C GLN A 135 -3.46 -16.24 -12.27
N ASN A 136 -4.46 -17.12 -12.42
CA ASN A 136 -4.27 -18.45 -12.98
C ASN A 136 -3.79 -18.37 -14.43
N PRO A 137 -2.85 -19.23 -14.87
CA PRO A 137 -2.30 -19.24 -16.22
C PRO A 137 -3.29 -19.64 -17.33
N SER A 138 -4.59 -19.78 -17.03
CA SER A 138 -5.63 -20.19 -17.98
C SER A 138 -6.56 -19.06 -18.43
N PRO A 139 -6.07 -18.09 -19.22
CA PRO A 139 -6.88 -17.49 -20.29
C PRO A 139 -6.58 -18.25 -21.60
N SER A 140 -7.60 -18.44 -22.44
CA SER A 140 -7.39 -19.00 -23.79
C SER A 140 -6.31 -18.20 -24.54
N PRO A 141 -5.56 -18.79 -25.49
CA PRO A 141 -4.55 -18.06 -26.28
C PRO A 141 -5.09 -16.79 -26.93
N LEU A 142 -6.38 -16.80 -27.29
CA LEU A 142 -7.11 -15.65 -27.82
C LEU A 142 -7.27 -14.54 -26.79
N LEU A 143 -7.71 -14.88 -25.57
CA LEU A 143 -7.89 -13.93 -24.48
C LEU A 143 -6.54 -13.36 -24.03
N LYS A 144 -5.46 -14.15 -24.07
CA LYS A 144 -4.10 -13.68 -23.80
C LYS A 144 -3.62 -12.66 -24.83
N ALA A 145 -3.92 -12.84 -26.12
CA ALA A 145 -3.57 -11.87 -27.16
C ALA A 145 -4.44 -10.59 -27.12
N LEU A 146 -5.69 -10.70 -26.67
CA LEU A 146 -6.60 -9.56 -26.47
C LEU A 146 -6.30 -8.80 -25.17
N LEU A 147 -5.77 -9.48 -24.15
CA LEU A 147 -5.40 -8.93 -22.84
C LEU A 147 -3.90 -8.65 -22.68
N THR A 148 -3.06 -8.89 -23.70
CA THR A 148 -1.66 -8.45 -23.68
C THR A 148 -1.60 -6.95 -23.79
N ASP A 149 -1.93 -6.31 -22.68
CA ASP A 149 -1.70 -4.91 -22.47
C ASP A 149 -0.17 -4.72 -22.51
N GLN A 150 0.30 -3.77 -23.32
CA GLN A 150 1.72 -3.58 -23.61
C GLN A 150 2.58 -3.26 -22.37
N THR A 151 1.93 -3.04 -21.23
CA THR A 151 2.43 -2.70 -19.91
C THR A 151 2.64 -3.93 -19.01
N THR A 152 2.00 -5.07 -19.32
CA THR A 152 2.07 -6.27 -18.48
C THR A 152 3.41 -6.99 -18.61
N LEU A 153 4.09 -7.21 -17.47
CA LEU A 153 5.33 -7.96 -17.42
C LEU A 153 5.09 -9.46 -17.72
N ASN A 154 5.99 -10.04 -18.52
CA ASN A 154 5.93 -11.46 -18.86
C ASN A 154 6.10 -12.34 -17.61
N ARG A 155 5.24 -13.35 -17.44
CA ARG A 155 5.29 -14.30 -16.30
C ARG A 155 6.66 -14.98 -16.14
N THR A 156 7.40 -15.21 -17.21
CA THR A 156 8.78 -15.73 -17.14
C THR A 156 9.70 -14.77 -16.40
N VAL A 157 9.54 -13.46 -16.60
CA VAL A 157 10.29 -12.42 -15.85
C VAL A 157 9.94 -12.50 -14.37
N ILE A 158 8.65 -12.59 -14.04
CA ILE A 158 8.17 -12.71 -12.66
C ILE A 158 8.76 -13.95 -11.96
N GLN A 159 8.77 -15.10 -12.64
CA GLN A 159 9.40 -16.33 -12.13
C GLN A 159 10.91 -16.16 -11.89
N GLN A 160 11.60 -15.46 -12.80
CA GLN A 160 13.03 -15.18 -12.64
C GLN A 160 13.30 -14.23 -11.47
N VAL A 161 12.42 -13.26 -11.21
CA VAL A 161 12.49 -12.42 -10.00
C VAL A 161 12.33 -13.28 -8.74
N ILE A 162 11.31 -14.15 -8.69
CA ILE A 162 11.10 -15.06 -7.54
C ILE A 162 12.33 -15.95 -7.32
N SER A 163 12.89 -16.50 -8.39
CA SER A 163 14.10 -17.33 -8.31
C SER A 163 15.30 -16.55 -7.78
N ALA A 164 15.51 -15.31 -8.23
CA ALA A 164 16.58 -14.46 -7.74
C ALA A 164 16.43 -14.13 -6.25
N VAL A 165 15.21 -13.77 -5.82
CA VAL A 165 14.92 -13.51 -4.40
C VAL A 165 15.20 -14.74 -3.53
N ARG A 166 14.84 -15.95 -3.98
CA ARG A 166 15.15 -17.21 -3.27
C ARG A 166 16.65 -17.49 -3.15
N CYS A 167 17.45 -16.95 -4.06
CA CYS A 167 18.91 -17.04 -4.05
C CYS A 167 19.57 -15.84 -3.36
N ASN A 168 18.82 -15.02 -2.61
CA ASN A 168 19.29 -13.79 -1.97
C ASN A 168 19.91 -12.77 -2.96
N ASP A 169 19.47 -12.77 -4.22
CA ASP A 169 19.89 -11.81 -5.23
C ASP A 169 18.77 -10.81 -5.53
N LEU A 170 18.97 -9.57 -5.07
CA LEU A 170 18.11 -8.43 -5.39
C LEU A 170 18.67 -7.53 -6.49
N LEU A 171 19.98 -7.61 -6.79
CA LEU A 171 20.62 -6.73 -7.77
C LEU A 171 20.16 -7.03 -9.19
N THR A 172 20.11 -8.31 -9.55
CA THR A 172 19.66 -8.77 -10.88
C THR A 172 18.20 -8.38 -11.17
N PRO A 173 17.22 -8.67 -10.30
CA PRO A 173 15.84 -8.29 -10.56
C PRO A 173 15.63 -6.77 -10.56
N VAL A 174 16.30 -6.01 -9.68
CA VAL A 174 16.20 -4.55 -9.63
C VAL A 174 16.65 -3.92 -10.96
N ARG A 175 17.84 -4.27 -11.47
CA ARG A 175 18.33 -3.77 -12.76
C ARG A 175 17.40 -4.16 -13.91
N ARG A 176 16.91 -5.40 -13.91
CA ARG A 176 16.03 -5.89 -14.98
C ARG A 176 14.71 -5.13 -15.02
N LEU A 177 14.05 -4.95 -13.88
CA LEU A 177 12.79 -4.22 -13.80
C LEU A 177 12.96 -2.76 -14.17
N ALA A 178 14.09 -2.14 -13.78
CA ALA A 178 14.41 -0.77 -14.17
C ALA A 178 14.57 -0.63 -15.70
N ASN A 179 15.17 -1.61 -16.37
CA ASN A 179 15.27 -1.65 -17.83
C ASN A 179 13.90 -1.84 -18.51
N GLU A 180 13.05 -2.74 -18.01
CA GLU A 180 11.68 -2.92 -18.55
C GLU A 180 10.85 -1.65 -18.42
N ARG A 181 10.92 -0.99 -17.24
CA ARG A 181 10.29 0.30 -17.02
C ARG A 181 10.78 1.38 -17.97
N HIS A 182 12.09 1.43 -18.24
CA HIS A 182 12.65 2.42 -19.15
C HIS A 182 12.09 2.27 -20.58
N LYS A 183 11.83 1.03 -21.03
CA LYS A 183 11.15 0.76 -22.31
C LYS A 183 9.71 1.29 -22.31
N LEU A 184 8.98 1.16 -21.20
CA LEU A 184 7.61 1.68 -21.06
C LEU A 184 7.57 3.21 -21.11
N LYS A 185 8.59 3.89 -20.59
CA LYS A 185 8.70 5.35 -20.71
C LYS A 185 8.70 5.80 -22.18
N GLY A 186 9.39 5.06 -23.06
CA GLY A 186 9.37 5.31 -24.51
C GLY A 186 8.00 5.13 -25.17
N ARG A 187 7.04 4.51 -24.47
CA ARG A 187 5.64 4.31 -24.89
C ARG A 187 4.67 5.27 -24.23
N GLY A 188 5.16 6.30 -23.52
CA GLY A 188 4.32 7.30 -22.84
C GLY A 188 3.87 6.92 -21.43
N VAL A 189 4.39 5.83 -20.85
CA VAL A 189 4.07 5.45 -19.46
C VAL A 189 4.99 6.18 -18.49
N ASP A 190 4.53 7.32 -18.00
CA ASP A 190 5.31 8.18 -17.12
C ASP A 190 5.22 7.82 -15.65
N ARG A 191 4.28 6.98 -15.21
CA ARG A 191 4.10 6.59 -13.81
C ARG A 191 4.05 5.08 -13.72
N THR A 192 4.78 4.52 -12.76
CA THR A 192 4.83 3.07 -12.54
C THR A 192 4.97 2.75 -11.06
N HIS A 193 4.64 1.51 -10.74
CA HIS A 193 4.91 0.89 -9.45
C HIS A 193 6.38 1.05 -9.04
N SER A 194 6.61 1.14 -7.73
CA SER A 194 7.95 1.15 -7.14
C SER A 194 8.58 -0.23 -7.30
N ILE A 195 9.80 -0.30 -7.81
CA ILE A 195 10.54 -1.57 -7.96
C ILE A 195 10.65 -2.29 -6.61
N TYR A 196 10.91 -1.52 -5.56
CA TYR A 196 10.95 -2.03 -4.19
C TYR A 196 9.64 -2.72 -3.79
N ARG A 197 8.50 -2.05 -3.99
CA ARG A 197 7.18 -2.59 -3.61
C ARG A 197 6.83 -3.79 -4.46
N ASP A 198 7.08 -3.73 -5.75
CA ASP A 198 6.79 -4.82 -6.68
C ASP A 198 7.55 -6.10 -6.32
N ILE A 199 8.86 -6.01 -6.05
CA ILE A 199 9.65 -7.17 -5.63
C ILE A 199 9.20 -7.65 -4.25
N LEU A 200 9.02 -6.76 -3.28
CA LEU A 200 8.62 -7.13 -1.93
C LEU A 200 7.26 -7.83 -1.92
N PHE A 201 6.25 -7.26 -2.58
CA PHE A 201 4.89 -7.81 -2.57
C PHE A 201 4.82 -9.13 -3.34
N LEU A 202 5.58 -9.25 -4.43
CA LEU A 202 5.72 -10.50 -5.14
C LEU A 202 6.38 -11.57 -4.25
N ALA A 203 7.46 -11.23 -3.54
CA ALA A 203 8.12 -12.15 -2.64
C ALA A 203 7.18 -12.61 -1.51
N LEU A 204 6.49 -11.67 -0.85
CA LEU A 204 5.51 -11.98 0.20
C LEU A 204 4.39 -12.90 -0.30
N THR A 205 3.93 -12.70 -1.53
CA THR A 205 2.85 -13.50 -2.14
C THR A 205 3.33 -14.88 -2.61
N ALA A 206 4.52 -14.96 -3.23
CA ALA A 206 5.01 -16.18 -3.88
C ALA A 206 5.84 -17.10 -2.97
N ILE A 207 6.53 -16.53 -1.98
CA ILE A 207 7.39 -17.25 -1.03
C ILE A 207 6.71 -17.35 0.34
N GLY A 208 5.87 -16.38 0.69
CA GLY A 208 5.16 -16.32 1.97
C GLY A 208 5.87 -15.45 3.00
N ARG A 209 5.10 -14.65 3.75
CA ARG A 209 5.63 -13.72 4.77
C ARG A 209 6.50 -14.39 5.83
N ALA A 210 6.13 -15.60 6.26
CA ALA A 210 6.86 -16.39 7.27
C ALA A 210 8.25 -16.86 6.78
N ASN A 211 8.44 -16.93 5.47
CA ASN A 211 9.67 -17.41 4.84
C ASN A 211 10.60 -16.26 4.40
N ILE A 212 10.27 -15.02 4.76
CA ILE A 212 11.05 -13.83 4.40
C ILE A 212 11.45 -13.09 5.67
N ASP A 213 12.75 -13.01 5.91
CA ASP A 213 13.33 -12.06 6.86
C ASP A 213 13.27 -10.65 6.25
N MET A 214 12.39 -9.81 6.81
CA MET A 214 12.18 -8.45 6.34
C MET A 214 13.39 -7.55 6.60
N GLY A 215 14.08 -7.75 7.72
CA GLY A 215 15.29 -6.99 8.06
C GLY A 215 16.41 -7.28 7.07
N PHE A 216 16.63 -8.56 6.77
CA PHE A 216 17.54 -8.99 5.71
C PHE A 216 17.14 -8.41 4.35
N PHE A 217 15.88 -8.55 3.94
CA PHE A 217 15.39 -8.05 2.66
C PHE A 217 15.63 -6.53 2.51
N HIS A 218 15.33 -5.74 3.54
CA HIS A 218 15.54 -4.29 3.50
C HIS A 218 17.01 -3.90 3.37
N ARG A 219 17.90 -4.61 4.10
CA ARG A 219 19.34 -4.40 4.01
C ARG A 219 19.87 -4.76 2.63
N GLU A 220 19.54 -5.93 2.11
CA GLU A 220 20.00 -6.37 0.78
C GLU A 220 19.51 -5.43 -0.32
N TYR A 221 18.26 -4.94 -0.21
CA TYR A 221 17.75 -3.96 -1.16
C TYR A 221 18.50 -2.63 -1.09
N ALA A 222 18.90 -2.17 0.10
CA ALA A 222 19.74 -0.98 0.24
C ALA A 222 21.12 -1.18 -0.40
N LEU A 223 21.76 -2.33 -0.16
CA LEU A 223 23.06 -2.69 -0.74
C LEU A 223 23.05 -2.76 -2.28
N VAL A 224 21.87 -2.95 -2.90
CA VAL A 224 21.76 -2.84 -4.36
C VAL A 224 22.11 -1.42 -4.82
N PHE A 225 21.62 -0.38 -4.14
CA PHE A 225 21.86 1.01 -4.53
C PHE A 225 23.29 1.46 -4.28
N ASP A 226 23.98 0.87 -3.31
CA ASP A 226 25.43 1.09 -3.09
C ASP A 226 26.29 0.54 -4.24
N LYS A 227 25.77 -0.46 -4.98
CA LYS A 227 26.44 -1.10 -6.13
C LYS A 227 26.10 -0.45 -7.46
N LEU A 228 25.14 0.48 -7.50
CA LEU A 228 24.74 1.19 -8.71
C LEU A 228 25.60 2.44 -8.90
N THR A 229 25.98 2.71 -10.14
CA THR A 229 26.64 3.96 -10.49
C THR A 229 25.67 5.14 -10.41
N GLU A 230 26.18 6.35 -10.16
CA GLU A 230 25.36 7.57 -10.17
C GLU A 230 24.61 7.76 -11.50
N LYS A 231 25.24 7.37 -12.62
CA LYS A 231 24.64 7.38 -13.95
C LYS A 231 23.46 6.42 -14.06
N GLU A 232 23.58 5.19 -13.55
CA GLU A 232 22.48 4.24 -13.50
C GLU A 232 21.32 4.80 -12.66
N CYS A 233 21.62 5.30 -11.46
CA CYS A 233 20.64 5.89 -10.54
C CYS A 233 19.82 6.99 -11.22
N LYS A 234 20.47 7.95 -11.90
CA LYS A 234 19.79 9.07 -12.57
C LYS A 234 19.02 8.65 -13.84
N THR A 235 19.44 7.58 -14.51
CA THR A 235 18.86 7.17 -15.81
C THR A 235 17.64 6.27 -15.64
N TYR A 236 17.68 5.34 -14.68
CA TYR A 236 16.72 4.24 -14.60
C TYR A 236 15.80 4.27 -13.39
N TYR A 237 16.20 4.94 -12.31
CA TYR A 237 15.52 4.87 -11.02
C TYR A 237 14.89 6.20 -10.64
N ARG A 238 13.83 6.15 -9.84
CA ARG A 238 13.14 7.31 -9.29
C ARG A 238 13.17 7.25 -7.77
N SER A 239 12.81 8.36 -7.13
CA SER A 239 12.71 8.46 -5.68
C SER A 239 11.87 7.36 -5.02
N GLN A 240 10.79 6.91 -5.67
CA GLN A 240 9.95 5.82 -5.16
C GLN A 240 10.63 4.43 -5.18
N ASP A 241 11.73 4.26 -5.93
CA ASP A 241 12.47 3.00 -6.00
C ASP A 241 13.59 2.92 -4.97
N LEU A 242 13.91 4.05 -4.32
CA LEU A 242 14.94 4.11 -3.30
C LEU A 242 14.56 3.21 -2.10
N PRO A 243 15.57 2.72 -1.36
CA PRO A 243 15.32 1.98 -0.13
C PRO A 243 14.44 2.79 0.84
N PRO A 244 13.53 2.13 1.59
CA PRO A 244 12.74 2.83 2.58
C PRO A 244 13.62 3.43 3.68
N ALA A 245 13.25 4.61 4.18
CA ALA A 245 13.93 5.24 5.31
C ALA A 245 13.89 4.36 6.57
N ALA A 246 14.87 4.52 7.46
CA ALA A 246 14.97 3.78 8.72
C ALA A 246 13.68 3.86 9.55
N ALA A 247 13.08 5.05 9.68
CA ALA A 247 11.80 5.23 10.36
C ALA A 247 10.68 4.39 9.72
N ALA A 248 10.62 4.31 8.39
CA ALA A 248 9.63 3.50 7.69
C ALA A 248 9.86 2.00 7.87
N ILE A 249 11.11 1.56 8.03
CA ILE A 249 11.44 0.17 8.39
C ILE A 249 10.98 -0.11 9.82
N CYS A 250 11.29 0.76 10.79
CA CYS A 250 10.86 0.62 12.17
C CYS A 250 9.33 0.54 12.29
N CYS A 251 8.59 1.43 11.62
CA CYS A 251 7.12 1.40 11.62
C CYS A 251 6.54 0.09 11.06
N ARG A 252 7.23 -0.59 10.14
CA ARG A 252 6.77 -1.90 9.61
C ARG A 252 7.05 -3.05 10.57
N ALA A 253 8.03 -2.89 11.45
CA ALA A 253 8.36 -3.88 12.47
C ALA A 253 7.48 -3.72 13.71
N TYR A 254 7.12 -2.48 14.07
CA TYR A 254 6.40 -2.18 15.31
C TYR A 254 4.88 -2.30 15.19
N PHE A 255 4.30 -1.81 14.09
CA PHE A 255 2.85 -1.86 13.90
C PHE A 255 2.40 -3.14 13.21
N LYS A 256 1.16 -3.59 13.50
CA LYS A 256 0.54 -4.78 12.94
C LYS A 256 0.72 -4.85 11.41
N PRO A 257 1.19 -5.97 10.83
CA PRO A 257 1.52 -6.02 9.40
C PRO A 257 0.32 -5.69 8.51
N LEU A 258 0.53 -4.83 7.52
CA LEU A 258 -0.46 -4.59 6.47
C LEU A 258 -0.55 -5.83 5.55
N LEU A 259 -1.74 -6.10 5.02
CA LEU A 259 -2.02 -7.20 4.10
C LEU A 259 -1.98 -6.76 2.64
N LEU A 260 -1.85 -7.71 1.71
CA LEU A 260 -2.08 -7.44 0.29
C LEU A 260 -3.57 -7.73 -0.04
N PRO A 261 -4.24 -6.88 -0.85
CA PRO A 261 -5.65 -7.07 -1.23
C PRO A 261 -5.87 -8.41 -1.91
#